data_AF-A0A0G4HZ54-F1
#
_entry.id   AF-A0A0G4HZ54-F1
#
_cell.length_a   1.000
_cell.length_b   1.000
_cell.length_c   1.000
_cell.angle_alpha   90.00
_cell.angle_beta   90.00
_cell.angle_gamma   90.00
#
_symmetry.space_group_name_H-M   'P 1'
#
loop_
_entity.id
_entity.type
_entity.pdbx_description
1 polymer ?
#
loop_
_entity_poly.entity_id
_entity_poly.type
_entity_poly.pdbx_seq_one_letter_code
_entity_poly.pdbx_strand_id
1 'polypeptide(L)'
;MSVQKRLTNEFKNYSANPIMNTGAKPSDKDLTLWYCVIRGELPRGSEARTLDMPLLVEFGPEYPVKAPKVGFPVHFQYTGGAQYTITDEGPLKNSMAVCLDLLGNFAHVHTEWAGTKGSGWSPAYNISTLLVNLQSVIHDTLSSMPPDESNRLSRACSEYIRKAGSDFPEVNLATASSCSSTNSGQRSDEEEKCPFDFKRAGQPPVSECVKRRCRKVFASLEENSDAQGQFVAIVNEFILGIPAGAEGELKSEEGAEEKKEEKVDPSIYCWFSSSTYKDDILGYGIRITSFRNKPELMTDGNLISLGAFEGGLRQFPDKETFHAFLPAWINKDHAEKNENWKACLKKSVANIGSKTGFSPSTGSATLCLSIFPELINTMVVRMMGAADDVRASERIFQCVLSLWRCFFYAKATLGSMREKVTKDVRDFTQNPSVRRKTVTPNVGLMLAKALILNDQEVAWGEFLRALEEETAVRRVLWWQKDGLKVTDPRQTYTAAGISRRNLLFQAVFRHFVLGADVEKILSEIEETNGLMPLRLDSLLREWKAVMEREKTGDWVTYFEDLVRCGLPVKAQREVSRDVGRWLRGCVDEANHLEGYNWVHRRR
;
A
#
# COMPACT_ATOMS: atom_id res chain seq x y z
N MET A 1 -12.54 2.67 22.29
CA MET A 1 -11.38 1.76 22.43
C MET A 1 -10.60 2.18 23.65
N SER A 2 -10.12 1.25 24.49
CA SER A 2 -9.29 1.61 25.66
C SER A 2 -7.84 1.88 25.24
N VAL A 3 -7.24 2.94 25.78
CA VAL A 3 -5.80 3.26 25.66
C VAL A 3 -4.94 2.04 25.99
N GLN A 4 -5.32 1.27 27.02
CA GLN A 4 -4.58 0.08 27.46
C GLN A 4 -4.49 -0.98 26.37
N LYS A 5 -5.58 -1.20 25.60
CA LYS A 5 -5.57 -2.17 24.49
C LYS A 5 -4.60 -1.73 23.39
N ARG A 6 -4.62 -0.44 23.03
CA ARG A 6 -3.70 0.13 22.05
C ARG A 6 -2.24 -0.02 22.48
N LEU A 7 -1.91 0.34 23.72
CA LEU A 7 -0.54 0.27 24.24
C LEU A 7 -0.04 -1.17 24.39
N THR A 8 -0.91 -2.11 24.80
CA THR A 8 -0.57 -3.54 24.84
C THR A 8 -0.20 -4.07 23.46
N ASN A 9 -0.98 -3.71 22.44
CA ASN A 9 -0.69 -4.09 21.05
C ASN A 9 0.61 -3.47 20.55
N GLU A 10 0.87 -2.19 20.86
CA GLU A 10 2.13 -1.54 20.50
C GLU A 10 3.34 -2.19 21.15
N PHE A 11 3.24 -2.57 22.43
CA PHE A 11 4.33 -3.24 23.13
C PHE A 11 4.62 -4.61 22.53
N LYS A 12 3.57 -5.38 22.22
CA LYS A 12 3.69 -6.67 21.52
C LYS A 12 4.37 -6.48 20.16
N ASN A 13 3.96 -5.49 19.38
CA ASN A 13 4.51 -5.21 18.06
C ASN A 13 5.97 -4.77 18.11
N TYR A 14 6.32 -3.87 19.03
CA TYR A 14 7.69 -3.43 19.23
C TYR A 14 8.59 -4.57 19.73
N SER A 15 8.10 -5.41 20.64
CA SER A 15 8.86 -6.56 21.15
C SER A 15 9.14 -7.59 20.05
N ALA A 16 8.21 -7.78 19.12
CA ALA A 16 8.38 -8.67 17.97
C ALA A 16 9.29 -8.08 16.89
N ASN A 17 9.28 -6.76 16.70
CA ASN A 17 10.04 -6.06 15.68
C ASN A 17 10.70 -4.79 16.25
N PRO A 18 11.74 -4.94 17.09
CA PRO A 18 12.35 -3.81 17.75
C PRO A 18 13.07 -2.89 16.75
N ILE A 19 13.04 -1.59 17.03
CA ILE A 19 13.82 -0.62 16.25
C ILE A 19 15.28 -0.69 16.70
N MET A 20 16.18 -0.72 15.71
CA MET A 20 17.62 -0.74 15.97
C MET A 20 18.06 0.51 16.74
N ASN A 21 19.00 0.35 17.67
CA ASN A 21 19.52 1.41 18.52
C ASN A 21 18.46 2.04 19.43
N THR A 22 17.36 1.32 19.71
CA THR A 22 16.38 1.74 20.71
C THR A 22 16.01 0.62 21.66
N GLY A 23 15.60 0.97 22.87
CA GLY A 23 14.92 0.11 23.82
C GLY A 23 13.63 0.79 24.25
N ALA A 24 12.53 0.05 24.41
CA ALA A 24 11.27 0.59 24.92
C ALA A 24 10.48 -0.47 25.67
N LYS A 25 9.94 -0.12 26.84
CA LYS A 25 9.02 -0.96 27.59
C LYS A 25 8.09 -0.13 28.48
N PRO A 26 6.86 -0.59 28.73
CA PRO A 26 5.99 0.00 29.74
C PRO A 26 6.57 -0.17 31.15
N SER A 27 6.16 0.71 32.06
CA SER A 27 6.37 0.54 33.49
C SER A 27 5.57 -0.66 34.00
N ASP A 28 6.13 -1.41 34.94
CA ASP A 28 5.46 -2.55 35.58
C ASP A 28 4.18 -2.14 36.33
N LYS A 29 4.10 -0.87 36.74
CA LYS A 29 2.97 -0.34 37.52
C LYS A 29 1.94 0.40 36.68
N ASP A 30 2.35 0.91 35.52
CA ASP A 30 1.53 1.79 34.69
C ASP A 30 1.85 1.63 33.20
N LEU A 31 0.92 1.02 32.45
CA LEU A 31 1.04 0.84 31.00
C LEU A 31 1.10 2.17 30.23
N THR A 32 0.68 3.29 30.84
CA THR A 32 0.69 4.62 30.22
C THR A 32 2.02 5.36 30.40
N LEU A 33 2.97 4.81 31.16
CA LEU A 33 4.32 5.33 31.28
C LEU A 33 5.32 4.34 30.70
N TRP A 34 6.14 4.77 29.75
CA TRP A 34 7.15 3.91 29.13
C TRP A 34 8.56 4.45 29.35
N TYR A 35 9.46 3.53 29.66
CA TYR A 35 10.89 3.76 29.74
C TYR A 35 11.53 3.43 28.41
N CYS A 36 12.21 4.41 27.83
CA CYS A 36 12.84 4.27 26.53
C CYS A 36 14.31 4.67 26.60
N VAL A 37 15.12 4.05 25.74
CA VAL A 37 16.53 4.37 25.54
C VAL A 37 16.76 4.53 24.06
N ILE A 38 17.46 5.58 23.66
CA ILE A 38 17.96 5.73 22.30
C ILE A 38 19.48 5.78 22.34
N ARG A 39 20.12 4.88 21.61
CA ARG A 39 21.57 4.87 21.44
C ARG A 39 21.97 5.81 20.31
N GLY A 40 22.75 6.83 20.64
CA GLY A 40 23.35 7.75 19.69
C GLY A 40 24.87 7.59 19.63
N GLU A 41 25.46 8.11 18.56
CA GLU A 41 26.91 8.20 18.40
C GLU A 41 27.38 9.59 18.82
N LEU A 42 28.50 9.63 19.54
CA LEU A 42 29.14 10.89 19.92
C LEU A 42 30.21 11.26 18.88
N PRO A 43 30.36 12.56 18.55
CA PRO A 43 31.36 13.03 17.60
C PRO A 43 32.77 12.58 18.01
N ARG A 44 33.51 12.07 17.04
CA ARG A 44 34.68 11.21 17.23
C ARG A 44 36.00 11.98 17.31
N GLY A 45 36.79 11.65 18.33
CA GLY A 45 38.23 11.39 18.16
C GLY A 45 38.46 9.97 17.59
N SER A 46 39.62 9.33 17.79
CA SER A 46 39.99 8.06 17.13
C SER A 46 39.15 6.80 17.44
N GLU A 47 38.15 6.83 18.35
CA GLU A 47 37.28 5.69 18.70
C GLU A 47 35.80 6.08 18.81
N ALA A 48 34.85 5.24 18.35
CA ALA A 48 33.41 5.54 18.51
C ALA A 48 33.03 5.34 19.95
N ARG A 49 32.49 6.40 20.53
CA ARG A 49 31.77 6.30 21.79
C ARG A 49 30.28 6.40 21.47
N THR A 50 29.53 5.46 22.01
CA THR A 50 28.06 5.47 21.97
C THR A 50 27.51 6.02 23.27
N LEU A 51 26.36 6.68 23.20
CA LEU A 51 25.61 7.20 24.33
C LEU A 51 24.22 6.59 24.35
N ASP A 52 23.82 6.01 25.48
CA ASP A 52 22.46 5.57 25.73
C ASP A 52 21.67 6.71 26.39
N MET A 53 20.84 7.40 25.62
CA MET A 53 20.03 8.52 26.08
C MET A 53 18.71 8.00 26.66
N PRO A 54 18.46 8.11 27.99
CA PRO A 54 17.18 7.73 28.58
C PRO A 54 16.12 8.77 28.26
N LEU A 55 14.88 8.34 28.03
CA LEU A 55 13.70 9.19 27.94
C LEU A 55 12.47 8.47 28.47
N LEU A 56 11.52 9.26 28.96
CA LEU A 56 10.24 8.80 29.49
C LEU A 56 9.11 9.24 28.55
N VAL A 57 8.18 8.35 28.25
CA VAL A 57 7.02 8.63 27.40
C VAL A 57 5.75 8.42 28.20
N GLU A 58 4.94 9.47 28.32
CA GLU A 58 3.65 9.45 29.02
C GLU A 58 2.50 9.53 28.01
N PHE A 59 1.63 8.52 28.04
CA PHE A 59 0.48 8.38 27.16
C PHE A 59 -0.80 8.87 27.86
N GLY A 60 -1.39 9.96 27.37
CA GLY A 60 -2.62 10.50 27.94
C GLY A 60 -3.86 9.62 27.70
N PRO A 61 -4.98 9.90 28.40
CA PRO A 61 -6.23 9.13 28.29
C PRO A 61 -6.90 9.21 26.89
N GLU A 62 -6.51 10.20 26.08
CA GLU A 62 -7.00 10.38 24.71
C GLU A 62 -6.07 9.74 23.66
N TYR A 63 -5.06 8.99 24.06
CA TYR A 63 -4.18 8.28 23.11
C TYR A 63 -4.96 7.21 22.30
N PRO A 64 -4.72 7.03 20.99
CA PRO A 64 -3.73 7.70 20.15
C PRO A 64 -4.23 8.97 19.46
N VAL A 65 -5.41 9.48 19.81
CA VAL A 65 -5.98 10.70 19.22
C VAL A 65 -5.07 11.91 19.50
N LYS A 66 -4.56 12.00 20.73
CA LYS A 66 -3.56 13.00 21.12
C LYS A 66 -2.16 12.39 21.24
N ALA A 67 -1.16 13.22 20.98
CA ALA A 67 0.25 12.87 21.09
C ALA A 67 0.62 12.51 22.54
N PRO A 68 1.57 11.58 22.75
CA PRO A 68 2.17 11.39 24.05
C PRO A 68 3.07 12.59 24.41
N LYS A 69 3.32 12.75 25.71
CA LYS A 69 4.36 13.67 26.20
C LYS A 69 5.67 12.90 26.34
N VAL A 70 6.79 13.55 26.04
CA VAL A 70 8.13 12.99 26.23
C VAL A 70 8.92 13.86 27.17
N GLY A 71 9.64 13.23 28.10
CA GLY A 71 10.55 13.89 29.03
C GLY A 71 11.94 13.26 28.96
N PHE A 72 12.96 14.10 28.85
CA PHE A 72 14.36 13.73 28.96
C PHE A 72 14.83 13.97 30.41
N PRO A 73 15.06 12.93 31.22
CA PRO A 73 15.45 13.10 32.62
C PRO A 73 16.86 13.67 32.79
N VAL A 74 17.67 13.70 31.72
CA VAL A 74 19.00 14.30 31.69
C VAL A 74 18.98 15.45 30.69
N HIS A 75 19.32 16.66 31.15
CA HIS A 75 19.38 17.86 30.31
C HIS A 75 20.57 17.81 29.34
N PHE A 76 20.33 18.30 28.13
CA PHE A 76 21.33 18.48 27.07
C PHE A 76 21.03 19.78 26.29
N GLN A 77 22.00 20.29 25.53
CA GLN A 77 21.78 21.45 24.67
C GLN A 77 20.97 21.07 23.41
N TYR A 78 19.67 21.35 23.40
CA TYR A 78 18.83 21.23 22.21
C TYR A 78 18.80 22.55 21.43
N THR A 79 19.09 22.50 20.13
CA THR A 79 19.15 23.67 19.24
C THR A 79 18.01 23.70 18.21
N GLY A 80 17.20 22.64 18.14
CA GLY A 80 16.12 22.50 17.15
C GLY A 80 14.85 23.28 17.45
N GLY A 81 14.78 24.01 18.57
CA GLY A 81 13.61 24.80 18.95
C GLY A 81 13.55 25.14 20.43
N ALA A 82 12.35 25.48 20.91
CA ALA A 82 12.12 25.77 22.32
C ALA A 82 12.28 24.51 23.19
N GLN A 83 12.64 24.72 24.45
CA GLN A 83 12.72 23.67 25.47
C GLN A 83 12.28 24.23 26.83
N TYR A 84 11.77 23.39 27.72
CA TYR A 84 11.49 23.76 29.10
C TYR A 84 11.64 22.56 30.05
N THR A 85 11.77 22.82 31.35
CA THR A 85 11.72 21.78 32.39
C THR A 85 10.29 21.59 32.84
N ILE A 86 9.77 20.36 32.78
CA ILE A 86 8.40 20.04 33.18
C ILE A 86 8.26 20.21 34.70
N THR A 87 7.45 21.18 35.11
CA THR A 87 7.17 21.49 36.53
C THR A 87 5.90 20.83 37.05
N ASP A 88 5.01 20.43 36.15
CA ASP A 88 3.74 19.79 36.49
C ASP A 88 3.99 18.50 37.28
N GLU A 89 3.13 18.23 38.26
CA GLU A 89 3.15 16.96 38.98
C GLU A 89 2.82 15.82 38.01
N GLY A 90 3.60 14.74 38.09
CA GLY A 90 3.45 13.59 37.20
C GLY A 90 4.76 12.84 36.99
N PRO A 91 4.74 11.76 36.19
CA PRO A 91 5.91 10.91 35.97
C PRO A 91 7.05 11.61 35.22
N LEU A 92 6.74 12.68 34.46
CA LEU A 92 7.71 13.45 33.71
C LEU A 92 8.28 14.66 34.49
N LYS A 93 7.89 14.85 35.75
CA LYS A 93 8.34 15.99 36.56
C LYS A 93 9.86 16.09 36.61
N ASN A 94 10.39 17.30 36.51
CA ASN A 94 11.81 17.64 36.43
C ASN A 94 12.54 17.14 35.17
N SER A 95 11.85 16.50 34.23
CA SER A 95 12.43 16.16 32.94
C SER A 95 12.40 17.36 31.99
N MET A 96 13.35 17.40 31.07
CA MET A 96 13.39 18.36 29.97
C MET A 96 12.41 17.95 28.87
N ALA A 97 11.58 18.88 28.41
CA ALA A 97 10.73 18.76 27.23
C ALA A 97 11.31 19.58 26.09
N VAL A 98 11.32 19.01 24.88
CA VAL A 98 11.75 19.68 23.64
C VAL A 98 10.58 19.93 22.72
N CYS A 99 10.60 21.06 22.01
CA CYS A 99 9.58 21.42 21.06
C CYS A 99 9.77 20.66 19.76
N LEU A 100 8.84 19.74 19.48
CA LEU A 100 8.75 18.94 18.27
C LEU A 100 7.27 18.79 17.93
N ASP A 101 6.94 18.86 16.64
CA ASP A 101 5.55 18.81 16.18
C ASP A 101 4.87 17.46 16.47
N LEU A 102 5.67 16.40 16.60
CA LEU A 102 5.21 15.07 16.97
C LEU A 102 4.80 14.95 18.46
N LEU A 103 5.21 15.86 19.34
CA LEU A 103 5.07 15.70 20.78
C LEU A 103 3.90 16.50 21.38
N GLY A 104 3.25 15.92 22.39
CA GLY A 104 2.15 16.55 23.11
C GLY A 104 2.58 17.69 24.04
N ASN A 105 3.89 17.82 24.35
CA ASN A 105 4.42 18.81 25.28
C ASN A 105 4.10 20.25 24.87
N PHE A 106 4.14 20.55 23.56
CA PHE A 106 3.94 21.89 23.01
C PHE A 106 2.63 22.06 22.23
N ALA A 107 1.71 21.08 22.32
CA ALA A 107 0.45 21.09 21.56
C ALA A 107 -0.46 22.31 21.87
N HIS A 108 -0.27 22.95 23.03
CA HIS A 108 -0.98 24.16 23.43
C HIS A 108 -0.37 25.46 22.84
N VAL A 109 0.88 25.40 22.39
CA VAL A 109 1.59 26.53 21.76
C VAL A 109 1.34 26.54 20.25
N HIS A 110 1.47 25.38 19.62
CA HIS A 110 1.41 25.22 18.17
C HIS A 110 0.13 24.53 17.70
N THR A 111 -0.99 25.26 17.79
CA THR A 111 -2.31 24.74 17.39
C THR A 111 -2.43 24.48 15.89
N GLU A 112 -1.60 25.13 15.07
CA GLU A 112 -1.55 24.99 13.62
C GLU A 112 -1.18 23.57 13.17
N TRP A 113 -0.34 22.86 13.93
CA TRP A 113 0.13 21.52 13.55
C TRP A 113 -0.99 20.49 13.53
N ALA A 114 -2.03 20.66 14.36
CA ALA A 114 -3.14 19.72 14.42
C ALA A 114 -3.89 19.64 13.09
N GLY A 115 -4.05 20.76 12.37
CA GLY A 115 -4.77 20.84 11.10
C GLY A 115 -3.91 20.66 9.84
N THR A 116 -2.58 20.85 9.95
CA THR A 116 -1.71 20.82 8.78
C THR A 116 -1.41 19.39 8.32
N LYS A 117 -1.67 19.11 7.04
CA LYS A 117 -1.35 17.83 6.39
C LYS A 117 0.17 17.60 6.41
N GLY A 118 0.59 16.44 6.89
CA GLY A 118 2.01 16.05 6.95
C GLY A 118 2.83 16.65 8.09
N SER A 119 2.22 17.43 9.00
CA SER A 119 2.87 17.92 10.22
C SER A 119 2.09 17.49 11.45
N GLY A 120 2.75 17.45 12.60
CA GLY A 120 2.11 17.17 13.87
C GLY A 120 1.84 15.69 14.11
N TRP A 121 1.37 15.37 15.31
CA TRP A 121 0.94 14.01 15.64
C TRP A 121 -0.26 13.55 14.81
N SER A 122 -0.17 12.31 14.33
CA SER A 122 -1.29 11.56 13.75
C SER A 122 -1.51 10.29 14.58
N PRO A 123 -2.76 9.85 14.80
CA PRO A 123 -3.02 8.59 15.51
C PRO A 123 -2.49 7.32 14.81
N ALA A 124 -2.00 7.47 13.57
CA ALA A 124 -1.26 6.44 12.85
C ALA A 124 0.15 6.23 13.40
N TYR A 125 0.69 7.19 14.14
CA TYR A 125 1.95 7.03 14.85
C TYR A 125 1.80 6.15 16.08
N ASN A 126 2.88 5.44 16.39
CA ASN A 126 3.07 4.53 17.49
C ASN A 126 4.45 4.76 18.12
N ILE A 127 4.77 4.01 19.18
CA ILE A 127 6.06 4.10 19.85
C ILE A 127 7.26 3.89 18.91
N SER A 128 7.16 2.99 17.93
CA SER A 128 8.25 2.74 16.98
C SER A 128 8.52 3.96 16.11
N THR A 129 7.46 4.56 15.55
CA THR A 129 7.59 5.80 14.77
C THR A 129 8.09 6.96 15.61
N LEU A 130 7.67 7.06 16.88
CA LEU A 130 8.15 8.08 17.80
C LEU A 130 9.66 7.94 18.02
N LEU A 131 10.15 6.74 18.30
CA LEU A 131 11.57 6.49 18.56
C LEU A 131 12.44 6.75 17.32
N VAL A 132 11.98 6.37 16.12
CA VAL A 132 12.68 6.69 14.86
C VAL A 132 12.81 8.21 14.65
N ASN A 133 11.75 8.98 14.92
CA ASN A 133 11.82 10.43 14.81
C ASN A 133 12.69 11.07 15.91
N LEU A 134 12.70 10.52 17.12
CA LEU A 134 13.58 11.01 18.19
C LEU A 134 15.04 10.63 17.95
N GLN A 135 15.32 9.54 17.23
CA GLN A 135 16.68 9.18 16.82
C GLN A 135 17.35 10.26 15.97
N SER A 136 16.64 10.86 15.02
CA SER A 136 17.21 11.96 14.22
C SER A 136 17.49 13.19 15.08
N VAL A 137 16.55 13.56 15.96
CA VAL A 137 16.72 14.70 16.88
C VAL A 137 17.93 14.50 17.80
N ILE A 138 18.08 13.30 18.36
CA ILE A 138 19.22 12.96 19.22
C ILE A 138 20.51 12.94 18.40
N HIS A 139 20.49 12.37 17.20
CA HIS A 139 21.67 12.34 16.33
C HIS A 139 22.17 13.75 15.99
N ASP A 140 21.29 14.66 15.59
CA ASP A 140 21.64 16.04 15.26
C ASP A 140 22.18 16.79 16.49
N THR A 141 21.52 16.57 17.64
CA THR A 141 21.97 17.11 18.93
C THR A 141 23.38 16.64 19.27
N LEU A 142 23.63 15.33 19.23
CA LEU A 142 24.92 14.76 19.62
C LEU A 142 26.02 15.13 18.64
N SER A 143 25.73 15.14 17.33
CA SER A 143 26.72 15.45 16.29
C SER A 143 27.25 16.87 16.36
N SER A 144 26.46 17.81 16.88
CA SER A 144 26.85 19.22 17.04
C SER A 144 27.50 19.53 18.39
N MET A 145 27.63 18.53 19.29
CA MET A 145 28.01 18.73 20.68
C MET A 145 29.53 18.80 20.89
N PRO A 146 30.03 19.76 21.70
CA PRO A 146 31.44 19.79 22.09
C PRO A 146 31.88 18.56 22.90
N PRO A 147 33.16 18.13 22.82
CA PRO A 147 33.64 16.94 23.52
C PRO A 147 33.45 16.94 25.04
N ASP A 148 33.60 18.09 25.70
CA ASP A 148 33.47 18.20 27.16
C ASP A 148 32.02 18.00 27.62
N GLU A 149 31.07 18.56 26.87
CA GLU A 149 29.64 18.40 27.12
C GLU A 149 29.19 16.96 26.86
N SER A 150 29.69 16.36 25.77
CA SER A 150 29.47 14.96 25.43
C SER A 150 29.89 14.00 26.56
N ASN A 151 31.07 14.23 27.18
CA ASN A 151 31.52 13.43 28.32
C ASN A 151 30.64 13.63 29.57
N ARG A 152 30.20 14.87 29.84
CA ARG A 152 29.33 15.18 30.97
C ARG A 152 27.96 14.52 30.81
N LEU A 153 27.37 14.63 29.62
CA LEU A 153 26.10 14.02 29.28
C LEU A 153 26.17 12.49 29.39
N SER A 154 27.24 11.89 28.86
CA SER A 154 27.45 10.44 28.94
C SER A 154 27.49 9.90 30.36
N ARG A 155 28.19 10.58 31.28
CA ARG A 155 28.19 10.22 32.70
C ARG A 155 26.80 10.38 33.32
N ALA A 156 26.12 11.49 33.05
CA ALA A 156 24.80 11.76 33.62
C ALA A 156 23.75 10.73 33.17
N CYS A 157 23.73 10.37 31.89
CA CYS A 157 22.84 9.32 31.36
C CYS A 157 23.15 7.95 31.99
N SER A 158 24.43 7.57 32.05
CA SER A 158 24.85 6.30 32.65
C SER A 158 24.50 6.21 34.13
N GLU A 159 24.71 7.30 34.89
CA GLU A 159 24.33 7.37 36.29
C GLU A 159 22.82 7.29 36.49
N TYR A 160 22.05 7.95 35.63
CA TYR A 160 20.58 7.92 35.70
C TYR A 160 20.04 6.51 35.44
N ILE A 161 20.46 5.88 34.34
CA ILE A 161 20.06 4.50 34.00
C ILE A 161 20.46 3.54 35.12
N ARG A 162 21.69 3.66 35.66
CA ARG A 162 22.16 2.83 36.78
C ARG A 162 21.32 3.02 38.05
N LYS A 163 20.89 4.24 38.37
CA LYS A 163 20.04 4.54 39.53
C LYS A 163 18.61 4.03 39.34
N ALA A 164 18.08 4.11 38.13
CA ALA A 164 16.76 3.58 37.77
C ALA A 164 16.74 2.04 37.70
N GLY A 165 17.91 1.40 37.64
CA GLY A 165 18.04 -0.05 37.74
C GLY A 165 17.41 -0.78 36.56
N SER A 166 16.60 -1.81 36.84
CA SER A 166 15.94 -2.63 35.83
C SER A 166 14.77 -1.93 35.15
N ASP A 167 14.46 -0.67 35.43
CA ASP A 167 13.33 0.04 34.82
C ASP A 167 13.60 0.44 33.37
N PHE A 168 14.86 0.56 32.95
CA PHE A 168 15.19 0.84 31.54
C PHE A 168 15.43 -0.45 30.75
N PRO A 169 14.92 -0.54 29.50
CA PRO A 169 15.18 -1.66 28.62
C PRO A 169 16.60 -1.59 28.04
N GLU A 170 17.16 -2.75 27.69
CA GLU A 170 18.37 -2.79 26.88
C GLU A 170 18.10 -2.26 25.46
N VAL A 171 19.15 -1.72 24.85
CA VAL A 171 19.10 -1.24 23.47
C VAL A 171 19.18 -2.44 22.53
N ASN A 172 18.26 -2.49 21.55
CA ASN A 172 18.32 -3.50 20.50
C ASN A 172 19.44 -3.20 19.53
N LEU A 173 20.44 -4.07 19.47
CA LEU A 173 21.57 -3.95 18.55
C LEU A 173 21.37 -4.87 17.36
N ALA A 174 21.89 -4.46 16.19
CA ALA A 174 22.00 -5.37 15.07
C ALA A 174 22.87 -6.56 15.50
N THR A 175 22.33 -7.78 15.43
CA THR A 175 23.16 -8.97 15.57
C THR A 175 24.16 -8.96 14.42
N ALA A 176 25.45 -9.12 14.73
CA ALA A 176 26.55 -9.10 13.75
C ALA A 176 26.49 -10.18 12.65
N SER A 177 25.39 -10.94 12.56
CA SER A 177 25.19 -11.98 11.54
C SER A 177 24.78 -11.45 10.16
N SER A 178 24.40 -10.18 10.03
CA SER A 178 24.00 -9.59 8.73
C SER A 178 25.10 -8.81 8.00
N CYS A 179 26.28 -8.63 8.61
CA CYS A 179 27.42 -7.95 7.99
C CYS A 179 28.74 -8.65 8.35
N SER A 180 29.01 -9.81 7.74
CA SER A 180 30.35 -10.40 7.72
C SER A 180 30.94 -10.30 6.32
N SER A 181 31.53 -9.14 6.03
CA SER A 181 32.65 -9.05 5.09
C SER A 181 33.80 -8.38 5.82
N THR A 182 34.49 -9.17 6.64
CA THR A 182 35.79 -8.84 7.19
C THR A 182 36.82 -8.86 6.05
N ASN A 183 37.41 -7.70 5.75
CA ASN A 183 38.77 -7.65 5.27
C ASN A 183 39.54 -6.67 6.15
N SER A 184 40.28 -7.24 7.09
CA SER A 184 41.36 -6.57 7.80
C SER A 184 42.56 -6.40 6.87
N GLY A 185 42.99 -5.17 6.64
CA GLY A 185 44.22 -4.84 5.94
C GLY A 185 44.61 -3.39 6.23
N GLN A 186 45.85 -3.19 6.68
CA GLN A 186 46.39 -1.98 7.28
C GLN A 186 46.43 -0.75 6.37
N ARG A 187 46.39 0.42 7.01
CA ARG A 187 46.67 1.77 6.47
C ARG A 187 47.99 1.84 5.69
N SER A 188 47.97 2.60 4.60
CA SER A 188 48.90 3.73 4.40
C SER A 188 48.21 4.80 3.55
N ASP A 189 48.48 6.04 3.94
CA ASP A 189 47.92 7.28 3.40
C ASP A 189 48.26 7.49 1.92
N GLU A 190 47.31 8.01 1.14
CA GLU A 190 47.53 9.06 0.13
C GLU A 190 46.18 9.51 -0.46
N GLU A 191 45.99 10.83 -0.45
CA GLU A 191 44.87 11.53 -1.07
C GLU A 191 44.88 11.33 -2.60
N GLU A 192 43.80 10.85 -3.20
CA GLU A 192 43.42 11.35 -4.53
C GLU A 192 41.96 11.11 -4.89
N LYS A 193 41.27 12.24 -5.11
CA LYS A 193 40.12 12.50 -5.99
C LYS A 193 39.28 11.31 -6.45
N CYS A 194 37.99 11.40 -6.14
CA CYS A 194 36.92 10.72 -6.84
C CYS A 194 36.81 11.21 -8.30
N PRO A 195 36.77 10.29 -9.29
CA PRO A 195 35.88 10.46 -10.42
C PRO A 195 35.11 9.16 -10.65
N PHE A 196 33.83 9.14 -10.27
CA PHE A 196 32.91 8.11 -10.75
C PHE A 196 32.64 8.36 -12.25
N ASP A 197 33.41 7.70 -13.11
CA ASP A 197 33.03 7.43 -14.50
C ASP A 197 32.49 5.99 -14.59
N PHE A 198 31.21 5.89 -14.92
CA PHE A 198 30.42 4.65 -14.92
C PHE A 198 30.65 3.86 -16.21
N LYS A 199 31.86 3.37 -16.48
CA LYS A 199 32.08 2.40 -17.57
C LYS A 199 33.13 1.33 -17.23
N ARG A 200 32.65 0.07 -17.25
CA ARG A 200 33.37 -1.22 -17.17
C ARG A 200 33.89 -1.61 -15.79
N ALA A 201 33.11 -2.43 -15.07
CA ALA A 201 33.63 -3.33 -14.07
C ALA A 201 33.19 -4.76 -14.40
N GLY A 202 34.18 -5.60 -14.71
CA GLY A 202 34.01 -7.01 -15.03
C GLY A 202 33.53 -7.82 -13.81
N GLN A 203 32.75 -8.86 -14.11
CA GLN A 203 32.38 -9.89 -13.14
C GLN A 203 33.63 -10.53 -12.54
N PRO A 204 33.61 -10.92 -11.24
CA PRO A 204 34.71 -11.70 -10.66
C PRO A 204 34.81 -13.05 -11.37
N PRO A 205 36.01 -13.63 -11.53
CA PRO A 205 36.17 -14.88 -12.25
C PRO A 205 35.59 -16.02 -11.42
N VAL A 206 34.40 -16.49 -11.81
CA VAL A 206 33.92 -17.81 -11.42
C VAL A 206 34.99 -18.81 -11.85
N SER A 207 35.50 -19.61 -10.90
CA SER A 207 36.62 -20.52 -11.17
C SER A 207 36.30 -21.42 -12.37
N GLU A 208 37.30 -21.64 -13.22
CA GLU A 208 37.13 -22.40 -14.47
C GLU A 208 36.63 -23.85 -14.21
N CYS A 209 36.87 -24.35 -12.99
CA CYS A 209 36.33 -25.60 -12.47
C CYS A 209 34.79 -25.57 -12.37
N VAL A 210 34.21 -24.49 -11.84
CA VAL A 210 32.75 -24.33 -11.70
C VAL A 210 32.10 -24.15 -13.06
N LYS A 211 32.68 -23.32 -13.95
CA LYS A 211 32.16 -23.16 -15.34
C LYS A 211 32.17 -24.48 -16.11
N ARG A 212 33.23 -25.29 -15.97
CA ARG A 212 33.34 -26.60 -16.63
C ARG A 212 32.34 -27.62 -16.06
N ARG A 213 32.05 -27.56 -14.76
CA ARG A 213 31.08 -28.44 -14.10
C ARG A 213 29.64 -28.05 -14.46
N CYS A 214 29.32 -26.76 -14.46
CA CYS A 214 28.01 -26.25 -14.90
C CYS A 214 27.73 -26.54 -16.38
N ARG A 215 28.71 -26.37 -17.28
CA ARG A 215 28.52 -26.71 -18.72
C ARG A 215 28.27 -28.19 -18.96
N LYS A 216 28.92 -29.08 -18.20
CA LYS A 216 28.66 -30.53 -18.30
C LYS A 216 27.26 -30.89 -17.81
N VAL A 217 26.82 -30.28 -16.71
CA VAL A 217 25.47 -30.50 -16.14
C VAL A 217 24.39 -29.95 -17.09
N PHE A 218 24.58 -28.75 -17.65
CA PHE A 218 23.64 -28.18 -18.61
C PHE A 218 23.55 -28.98 -19.92
N ALA A 219 24.68 -29.46 -20.45
CA ALA A 219 24.66 -30.32 -21.65
C ALA A 219 23.97 -31.67 -21.41
N SER A 220 23.99 -32.20 -20.17
CA SER A 220 23.26 -33.43 -19.82
C SER A 220 21.77 -33.23 -19.50
N LEU A 221 21.34 -31.99 -19.22
CA LEU A 221 19.96 -31.65 -18.84
C LEU A 221 19.01 -31.51 -20.04
N GLU A 222 19.53 -31.28 -21.24
CA GLU A 222 18.71 -31.16 -22.46
C GLU A 222 18.31 -32.52 -23.05
N GLU A 223 18.98 -33.62 -22.68
CA GLU A 223 18.79 -34.92 -23.33
C GLU A 223 18.38 -36.07 -22.38
N ASN A 224 18.35 -35.88 -21.05
CA ASN A 224 18.10 -36.98 -20.10
C ASN A 224 17.22 -36.55 -18.90
N SER A 225 16.04 -37.16 -18.76
CA SER A 225 15.07 -36.88 -17.67
C SER A 225 15.61 -37.22 -16.27
N ASP A 226 16.50 -38.21 -16.15
CA ASP A 226 17.10 -38.57 -14.86
C ASP A 226 18.09 -37.50 -14.37
N ALA A 227 18.74 -36.79 -15.29
CA ALA A 227 19.63 -35.67 -14.96
C ALA A 227 18.85 -34.45 -14.43
N GLN A 228 17.60 -34.25 -14.89
CA GLN A 228 16.71 -33.22 -14.35
C GLN A 228 16.30 -33.53 -12.90
N GLY A 229 16.02 -34.80 -12.58
CA GLY A 229 15.74 -35.24 -11.21
C GLY A 229 16.92 -34.97 -10.26
N GLN A 230 18.14 -35.28 -10.69
CA GLN A 230 19.35 -35.01 -9.90
C GLN A 230 19.64 -33.51 -9.72
N PHE A 231 19.36 -32.69 -10.73
CA PHE A 231 19.51 -31.24 -10.63
C PHE A 231 18.51 -30.62 -9.64
N VAL A 232 17.25 -31.05 -9.67
CA VAL A 232 16.23 -30.63 -8.70
C VAL A 232 16.60 -31.07 -7.29
N ALA A 233 17.14 -32.27 -7.12
CA ALA A 233 17.61 -32.76 -5.82
C ALA A 233 18.75 -31.90 -5.24
N ILE A 234 19.76 -31.54 -6.06
CA ILE A 234 20.87 -30.68 -5.64
C ILE A 234 20.39 -29.26 -5.29
N VAL A 235 19.46 -28.71 -6.08
CA VAL A 235 18.87 -27.38 -5.80
C VAL A 235 18.08 -27.41 -4.48
N ASN A 236 17.33 -28.47 -4.24
CA ASN A 236 16.59 -28.65 -2.98
C ASN A 236 17.52 -28.84 -1.79
N GLU A 237 18.63 -29.56 -1.94
CA GLU A 237 19.65 -29.73 -0.89
C GLU A 237 20.29 -28.38 -0.49
N PHE A 238 20.48 -27.50 -1.47
CA PHE A 238 21.03 -26.15 -1.25
C PHE A 238 20.02 -25.17 -0.64
N ILE A 239 18.73 -25.29 -0.97
CA ILE A 239 17.67 -24.40 -0.47
C ILE A 239 17.18 -24.82 0.91
N LEU A 240 17.13 -26.13 1.19
CA LEU A 240 16.50 -26.67 2.40
C LEU A 240 17.49 -27.16 3.47
N GLY A 241 18.78 -27.32 3.13
CA GLY A 241 19.82 -27.65 4.11
C GLY A 241 19.67 -29.03 4.78
N ILE A 242 19.01 -29.99 4.12
CA ILE A 242 18.83 -31.36 4.63
C ILE A 242 19.67 -32.32 3.78
N PRO A 243 20.60 -33.12 4.35
CA PRO A 243 21.38 -34.09 3.59
C PRO A 243 20.50 -35.22 3.05
N ALA A 244 20.71 -35.58 1.78
CA ALA A 244 20.05 -36.74 1.18
C ALA A 244 20.60 -38.05 1.78
N GLY A 245 19.86 -38.66 2.72
CA GLY A 245 20.25 -39.96 3.29
C GLY A 245 19.48 -40.47 4.51
N ALA A 246 18.28 -39.98 4.81
CA ALA A 246 17.49 -40.46 5.93
C ALA A 246 16.07 -40.89 5.48
N GLU A 247 15.99 -41.93 4.66
CA GLU A 247 14.76 -42.70 4.50
C GLU A 247 14.80 -43.87 5.48
N GLY A 248 14.34 -43.59 6.70
CA GLY A 248 14.00 -44.61 7.71
C GLY A 248 12.49 -44.68 7.85
N GLU A 249 11.94 -45.87 7.68
CA GLU A 249 10.53 -46.24 7.75
C GLU A 249 9.75 -45.54 8.88
N LEU A 250 8.82 -44.67 8.51
CA LEU A 250 7.79 -44.14 9.41
C LEU A 250 6.49 -44.90 9.16
N LYS A 251 6.23 -45.87 10.04
CA LYS A 251 4.94 -46.52 10.19
C LYS A 251 3.90 -45.47 10.57
N SER A 252 2.76 -45.55 9.90
CA SER A 252 1.56 -44.76 10.14
C SER A 252 1.03 -44.96 11.56
N GLU A 253 1.20 -43.95 12.42
CA GLU A 253 0.34 -43.76 13.58
C GLU A 253 -0.79 -42.80 13.17
N GLU A 254 -1.98 -43.37 13.01
CA GLU A 254 -3.23 -42.62 13.00
C GLU A 254 -3.45 -42.02 14.39
N GLY A 255 -3.37 -40.70 14.51
CA GLY A 255 -3.65 -40.01 15.76
C GLY A 255 -3.53 -38.49 15.66
N ALA A 256 -4.65 -37.82 15.91
CA ALA A 256 -4.82 -36.39 16.19
C ALA A 256 -4.51 -35.40 15.03
N GLU A 257 -5.57 -34.83 14.46
CA GLU A 257 -5.49 -33.52 13.79
C GLU A 257 -4.98 -32.48 14.80
N GLU A 258 -3.67 -32.26 14.82
CA GLU A 258 -3.10 -31.04 15.36
C GLU A 258 -3.76 -29.87 14.61
N LYS A 259 -4.65 -29.14 15.29
CA LYS A 259 -5.13 -27.84 14.84
C LYS A 259 -3.92 -26.95 14.67
N LYS A 260 -3.39 -26.90 13.45
CA LYS A 260 -2.33 -25.98 13.05
C LYS A 260 -2.84 -24.58 13.38
N GLU A 261 -2.30 -23.98 14.45
CA GLU A 261 -2.70 -22.63 14.85
C GLU A 261 -2.51 -21.70 13.66
N GLU A 262 -3.61 -21.17 13.18
CA GLU A 262 -3.63 -20.38 11.97
C GLU A 262 -2.88 -19.07 12.24
N LYS A 263 -1.73 -18.91 11.59
CA LYS A 263 -0.83 -17.77 11.80
C LYS A 263 -1.51 -16.46 11.35
N VAL A 264 -1.62 -15.50 12.26
CA VAL A 264 -2.09 -14.14 11.94
C VAL A 264 -1.04 -13.45 11.10
N ASP A 265 -1.44 -12.83 9.99
CA ASP A 265 -0.55 -11.98 9.22
C ASP A 265 -0.36 -10.63 9.93
N PRO A 266 0.84 -10.29 10.41
CA PRO A 266 1.08 -9.07 11.17
C PRO A 266 0.98 -7.79 10.34
N SER A 267 0.97 -7.90 9.00
CA SER A 267 0.81 -6.74 8.11
C SER A 267 -0.65 -6.29 7.96
N ILE A 268 -1.62 -7.13 8.34
CA ILE A 268 -3.05 -6.88 8.18
C ILE A 268 -3.67 -6.48 9.51
N TYR A 269 -3.64 -5.18 9.78
CA TYR A 269 -4.15 -4.60 11.03
C TYR A 269 -4.80 -3.24 10.80
N CYS A 270 -5.62 -2.82 11.76
CA CYS A 270 -6.13 -1.47 11.82
C CYS A 270 -5.03 -0.50 12.22
N TRP A 271 -4.70 0.47 11.38
CA TRP A 271 -3.64 1.45 11.67
C TRP A 271 -3.89 2.30 12.93
N PHE A 272 -5.16 2.46 13.33
CA PHE A 272 -5.56 3.24 14.50
C PHE A 272 -5.65 2.41 15.79
N SER A 273 -6.09 1.15 15.74
CA SER A 273 -6.30 0.33 16.94
C SER A 273 -5.22 -0.73 17.14
N SER A 274 -4.45 -1.01 16.10
CA SER A 274 -3.61 -2.19 15.97
C SER A 274 -4.38 -3.52 16.10
N SER A 275 -5.72 -3.52 16.05
CA SER A 275 -6.51 -4.76 15.99
C SER A 275 -6.26 -5.48 14.68
N THR A 276 -6.15 -6.80 14.73
CA THR A 276 -6.04 -7.67 13.55
C THR A 276 -7.42 -8.08 13.06
N TYR A 277 -7.49 -8.75 11.90
CA TYR A 277 -8.74 -9.31 11.37
C TYR A 277 -9.30 -10.47 12.19
N LYS A 278 -8.53 -11.00 13.16
CA LYS A 278 -9.03 -11.98 14.13
C LYS A 278 -9.67 -11.31 15.35
N ASP A 279 -9.28 -10.07 15.65
CA ASP A 279 -9.78 -9.33 16.82
C ASP A 279 -11.05 -8.53 16.54
N ASP A 280 -11.25 -8.10 15.29
CA ASP A 280 -12.32 -7.18 14.90
C ASP A 280 -12.60 -7.26 13.38
N ILE A 281 -13.73 -6.69 12.95
CA ILE A 281 -14.04 -6.53 11.52
C ILE A 281 -13.19 -5.38 10.98
N LEU A 282 -12.22 -5.69 10.11
CA LEU A 282 -11.46 -4.67 9.38
C LEU A 282 -12.21 -4.19 8.13
N GLY A 283 -11.98 -2.94 7.77
CA GLY A 283 -12.60 -2.29 6.63
C GLY A 283 -11.96 -0.96 6.30
N TYR A 284 -12.60 -0.22 5.41
CA TYR A 284 -12.12 1.05 4.91
C TYR A 284 -13.01 2.20 5.40
N GLY A 285 -12.36 3.31 5.77
CA GLY A 285 -13.05 4.60 5.87
C GLY A 285 -13.45 5.07 4.47
N ILE A 286 -14.73 5.36 4.28
CA ILE A 286 -15.27 5.85 3.00
C ILE A 286 -15.57 7.34 3.11
N ARG A 287 -14.80 8.13 2.38
CA ARG A 287 -15.07 9.55 2.16
C ARG A 287 -16.11 9.68 1.06
N ILE A 288 -17.04 10.59 1.30
CA ILE A 288 -18.19 10.87 0.45
C ILE A 288 -18.14 12.36 0.19
N THR A 289 -17.80 12.73 -1.04
CA THR A 289 -17.79 14.12 -1.50
C THR A 289 -18.91 14.32 -2.53
N SER A 290 -19.27 15.57 -2.80
CA SER A 290 -20.18 15.90 -3.89
C SER A 290 -19.42 16.73 -4.92
N PHE A 291 -19.32 16.22 -6.14
CA PHE A 291 -18.77 16.95 -7.27
C PHE A 291 -19.85 17.14 -8.33
N ARG A 292 -20.19 18.39 -8.65
CA ARG A 292 -21.26 18.74 -9.61
C ARG A 292 -22.59 18.02 -9.31
N ASN A 293 -22.99 18.03 -8.04
CA ASN A 293 -24.21 17.36 -7.54
C ASN A 293 -24.23 15.82 -7.73
N LYS A 294 -23.08 15.20 -7.97
CA LYS A 294 -22.93 13.74 -7.97
C LYS A 294 -22.08 13.30 -6.79
N PRO A 295 -22.50 12.27 -6.04
CA PRO A 295 -21.67 11.70 -5.01
C PRO A 295 -20.43 11.06 -5.63
N GLU A 296 -19.27 11.32 -5.01
CA GLU A 296 -18.00 10.69 -5.32
C GLU A 296 -17.55 9.94 -4.08
N LEU A 297 -17.16 8.68 -4.27
CA LEU A 297 -16.76 7.77 -3.19
C LEU A 297 -15.28 7.49 -3.28
N MET A 298 -14.59 7.53 -2.13
CA MET A 298 -13.18 7.17 -2.08
C MET A 298 -12.74 6.68 -0.71
N THR A 299 -11.57 6.08 -0.69
CA THR A 299 -10.83 5.70 0.51
C THR A 299 -9.34 5.98 0.31
N ASP A 300 -8.56 5.95 1.39
CA ASP A 300 -7.10 6.01 1.35
C ASP A 300 -6.44 4.62 1.25
N GLY A 301 -7.26 3.55 1.31
CA GLY A 301 -6.81 2.17 1.26
C GLY A 301 -6.24 1.64 2.58
N ASN A 302 -6.22 2.43 3.65
CA ASN A 302 -5.73 1.98 4.95
C ASN A 302 -6.87 1.33 5.76
N LEU A 303 -6.58 0.16 6.34
CA LEU A 303 -7.57 -0.58 7.12
C LEU A 303 -7.85 0.08 8.48
N ILE A 304 -9.12 0.22 8.80
CA ILE A 304 -9.62 0.57 10.13
C ILE A 304 -10.49 -0.57 10.67
N SER A 305 -10.54 -0.71 12.00
CA SER A 305 -11.43 -1.69 12.63
C SER A 305 -12.82 -1.10 12.85
N LEU A 306 -13.86 -1.93 12.83
CA LEU A 306 -15.23 -1.49 13.09
C LEU A 306 -15.33 -0.85 14.47
N GLY A 307 -14.68 -1.41 15.49
CA GLY A 307 -14.63 -0.81 16.82
C GLY A 307 -13.95 0.57 16.86
N ALA A 308 -12.94 0.82 16.02
CA ALA A 308 -12.34 2.16 15.90
C ALA A 308 -13.31 3.15 15.25
N PHE A 309 -14.02 2.72 14.20
CA PHE A 309 -15.05 3.52 13.55
C PHE A 309 -16.21 3.82 14.50
N GLU A 310 -16.76 2.83 15.19
CA GLU A 310 -17.87 3.05 16.14
C GLU A 310 -17.42 3.86 17.36
N GLY A 311 -16.14 3.77 17.74
CA GLY A 311 -15.49 4.60 18.75
C GLY A 311 -15.21 6.05 18.34
N GLY A 312 -15.63 6.50 17.15
CA GLY A 312 -15.57 7.90 16.73
C GLY A 312 -14.46 8.27 15.75
N LEU A 313 -13.63 7.32 15.29
CA LEU A 313 -12.60 7.62 14.29
C LEU A 313 -13.24 8.04 12.96
N ARG A 314 -12.98 9.28 12.49
CA ARG A 314 -13.54 9.84 11.24
C ARG A 314 -12.49 10.50 10.35
N GLN A 315 -11.21 10.16 10.54
CA GLN A 315 -10.11 10.74 9.78
C GLN A 315 -9.11 9.67 9.33
N PHE A 316 -8.58 9.84 8.13
CA PHE A 316 -7.46 9.09 7.59
C PHE A 316 -6.14 9.51 8.27
N PRO A 317 -5.03 8.76 8.09
CA PRO A 317 -3.71 9.12 8.62
C PRO A 317 -3.24 10.51 8.19
N ASP A 318 -3.66 10.95 6.99
CA ASP A 318 -3.33 12.25 6.40
C ASP A 318 -4.28 13.38 6.83
N LYS A 319 -5.15 13.12 7.82
CA LYS A 319 -6.14 14.01 8.44
C LYS A 319 -7.33 14.39 7.58
N GLU A 320 -7.45 13.84 6.37
CA GLU A 320 -8.68 13.97 5.60
C GLU A 320 -9.82 13.19 6.27
N THR A 321 -11.05 13.70 6.21
CA THR A 321 -12.19 13.08 6.88
C THR A 321 -12.88 12.03 6.02
N PHE A 322 -13.51 11.06 6.68
CA PHE A 322 -14.39 10.08 6.06
C PHE A 322 -15.69 9.94 6.84
N HIS A 323 -16.74 9.44 6.18
CA HIS A 323 -18.12 9.54 6.67
C HIS A 323 -18.78 8.19 6.93
N ALA A 324 -18.28 7.12 6.32
CA ALA A 324 -18.82 5.78 6.41
C ALA A 324 -17.72 4.74 6.57
N PHE A 325 -18.11 3.52 6.91
CA PHE A 325 -17.26 2.35 7.01
C PHE A 325 -17.74 1.32 5.99
N LEU A 326 -16.82 0.64 5.30
CA LEU A 326 -17.12 -0.49 4.43
C LEU A 326 -16.20 -1.66 4.80
N PRO A 327 -16.71 -2.82 5.21
CA PRO A 327 -15.85 -3.93 5.58
C PRO A 327 -15.03 -4.42 4.38
N ALA A 328 -13.78 -4.77 4.64
CA ALA A 328 -12.84 -5.28 3.65
C ALA A 328 -13.00 -6.81 3.53
N TRP A 329 -12.61 -7.36 2.38
CA TRP A 329 -12.42 -8.79 2.24
C TRP A 329 -10.96 -9.11 2.56
N ILE A 330 -10.73 -9.82 3.66
CA ILE A 330 -9.39 -10.33 4.01
C ILE A 330 -9.30 -11.80 3.60
N ASN A 331 -10.16 -12.64 4.16
CA ASN A 331 -10.32 -14.04 3.78
C ASN A 331 -11.75 -14.52 4.06
N LYS A 332 -12.09 -15.76 3.69
CA LYS A 332 -13.40 -16.38 3.95
C LYS A 332 -13.80 -16.40 5.42
N ASP A 333 -12.86 -16.61 6.34
CA ASP A 333 -13.14 -16.71 7.78
C ASP A 333 -13.51 -15.34 8.36
N HIS A 334 -12.82 -14.29 7.90
CA HIS A 334 -13.12 -12.90 8.25
C HIS A 334 -14.42 -12.41 7.61
N ALA A 335 -14.71 -12.85 6.37
CA ALA A 335 -15.82 -12.35 5.56
C ALA A 335 -16.99 -13.34 5.44
N GLU A 336 -16.95 -14.23 4.44
CA GLU A 336 -18.07 -15.10 4.05
C GLU A 336 -18.66 -15.94 5.18
N LYS A 337 -17.80 -16.52 6.03
CA LYS A 337 -18.21 -17.37 7.16
C LYS A 337 -18.59 -16.56 8.39
N ASN A 338 -18.30 -15.26 8.41
CA ASN A 338 -18.57 -14.38 9.53
C ASN A 338 -19.91 -13.65 9.36
N GLU A 339 -20.93 -14.05 10.13
CA GLU A 339 -22.25 -13.41 10.10
C GLU A 339 -22.21 -11.93 10.48
N ASN A 340 -21.32 -11.54 11.40
CA ASN A 340 -21.18 -10.13 11.80
C ASN A 340 -20.61 -9.29 10.66
N TRP A 341 -19.68 -9.84 9.88
CA TRP A 341 -19.17 -9.19 8.67
C TRP A 341 -20.27 -9.01 7.62
N LYS A 342 -21.10 -10.05 7.38
CA LYS A 342 -22.23 -9.98 6.43
C LYS A 342 -23.26 -8.94 6.85
N ALA A 343 -23.60 -8.89 8.14
CA ALA A 343 -24.47 -7.86 8.70
C ALA A 343 -23.84 -6.46 8.58
N CYS A 344 -22.53 -6.34 8.85
CA CYS A 344 -21.77 -5.10 8.68
C CYS A 344 -21.81 -4.61 7.24
N LEU A 345 -21.53 -5.47 6.25
CA LEU A 345 -21.56 -5.13 4.82
C LEU A 345 -22.93 -4.58 4.42
N LYS A 346 -24.02 -5.25 4.82
CA LYS A 346 -25.38 -4.80 4.54
C LYS A 346 -25.67 -3.41 5.13
N LYS A 347 -25.30 -3.20 6.40
CA LYS A 347 -25.45 -1.91 7.11
C LYS A 347 -24.61 -0.81 6.45
N SER A 348 -23.36 -1.11 6.10
CA SER A 348 -22.43 -0.22 5.44
C SER A 348 -22.93 0.25 4.08
N VAL A 349 -23.36 -0.68 3.22
CA VAL A 349 -23.91 -0.38 1.89
C VAL A 349 -25.17 0.47 2.00
N ALA A 350 -26.06 0.18 2.95
CA ALA A 350 -27.26 0.99 3.20
C ALA A 350 -26.91 2.42 3.68
N ASN A 351 -25.94 2.56 4.59
CA ASN A 351 -25.49 3.85 5.11
C ASN A 351 -24.82 4.71 4.01
N ILE A 352 -23.94 4.11 3.21
CA ILE A 352 -23.33 4.82 2.07
C ILE A 352 -24.43 5.21 1.07
N GLY A 353 -25.39 4.32 0.80
CA GLY A 353 -26.55 4.59 -0.05
C GLY A 353 -27.35 5.81 0.41
N SER A 354 -27.71 5.90 1.69
CA SER A 354 -28.47 7.03 2.22
C SER A 354 -27.69 8.34 2.14
N LYS A 355 -26.38 8.32 2.41
CA LYS A 355 -25.49 9.49 2.28
C LYS A 355 -25.24 9.92 0.83
N THR A 356 -25.52 9.06 -0.13
CA THR A 356 -25.38 9.34 -1.57
C THR A 356 -26.72 9.61 -2.27
N GLY A 357 -27.80 9.78 -1.50
CA GLY A 357 -29.10 10.21 -2.00
C GLY A 357 -30.02 9.08 -2.45
N PHE A 358 -29.69 7.81 -2.19
CA PHE A 358 -30.60 6.71 -2.44
C PHE A 358 -31.72 6.64 -1.39
N SER A 359 -32.92 6.25 -1.83
CA SER A 359 -34.05 5.98 -0.93
C SER A 359 -33.69 4.86 0.06
N PRO A 360 -34.17 4.91 1.32
CA PRO A 360 -34.04 3.80 2.27
C PRO A 360 -34.62 2.47 1.79
N SER A 361 -35.57 2.50 0.86
CA SER A 361 -36.16 1.30 0.22
C SER A 361 -35.32 0.70 -0.90
N THR A 362 -34.19 1.33 -1.27
CA THR A 362 -33.32 0.85 -2.34
C THR A 362 -32.69 -0.48 -1.93
N GLY A 363 -32.94 -1.53 -2.71
CA GLY A 363 -32.38 -2.86 -2.43
C GLY A 363 -30.85 -2.92 -2.51
N SER A 364 -30.24 -3.79 -1.71
CA SER A 364 -28.78 -3.94 -1.61
C SER A 364 -28.09 -4.20 -2.94
N ALA A 365 -28.73 -4.95 -3.86
CA ALA A 365 -28.17 -5.19 -5.20
C ALA A 365 -27.94 -3.88 -5.97
N THR A 366 -28.93 -2.97 -5.98
CA THR A 366 -28.81 -1.67 -6.64
C THR A 366 -27.75 -0.79 -5.97
N LEU A 367 -27.68 -0.81 -4.63
CA LEU A 367 -26.66 -0.06 -3.89
C LEU A 367 -25.25 -0.56 -4.18
N CYS A 368 -25.03 -1.89 -4.15
CA CYS A 368 -23.73 -2.49 -4.51
C CYS A 368 -23.30 -2.14 -5.94
N LEU A 369 -24.24 -2.13 -6.89
CA LEU A 369 -23.99 -1.75 -8.29
C LEU A 369 -23.68 -0.28 -8.51
N SER A 370 -23.94 0.56 -7.51
CA SER A 370 -23.56 1.98 -7.51
C SER A 370 -22.23 2.19 -6.78
N ILE A 371 -22.09 1.61 -5.58
CA ILE A 371 -20.99 1.88 -4.64
C ILE A 371 -19.67 1.25 -5.07
N PHE A 372 -19.65 -0.06 -5.36
CA PHE A 372 -18.40 -0.76 -5.65
C PHE A 372 -17.75 -0.32 -6.97
N PRO A 373 -18.48 -0.19 -8.10
CA PRO A 373 -17.90 0.34 -9.32
C PRO A 373 -17.30 1.74 -9.16
N GLU A 374 -17.96 2.61 -8.39
CA GLU A 374 -17.48 3.97 -8.12
C GLU A 374 -16.18 3.93 -7.32
N LEU A 375 -16.13 3.16 -6.22
CA LEU A 375 -14.93 3.00 -5.42
C LEU A 375 -13.76 2.40 -6.22
N ILE A 376 -13.98 1.31 -6.95
CA ILE A 376 -12.94 0.66 -7.76
C ILE A 376 -12.39 1.65 -8.80
N ASN A 377 -13.27 2.30 -9.56
CA ASN A 377 -12.84 3.25 -10.58
C ASN A 377 -12.09 4.44 -9.98
N THR A 378 -12.57 5.03 -8.88
CA THR A 378 -11.92 6.16 -8.22
C THR A 378 -10.55 5.78 -7.66
N MET A 379 -10.42 4.61 -7.03
CA MET A 379 -9.14 4.14 -6.52
C MET A 379 -8.12 3.88 -7.63
N VAL A 380 -8.55 3.30 -8.76
CA VAL A 380 -7.68 3.15 -9.93
C VAL A 380 -7.25 4.50 -10.48
N VAL A 381 -8.17 5.45 -10.67
CA VAL A 381 -7.83 6.80 -11.17
C VAL A 381 -6.82 7.48 -10.24
N ARG A 382 -6.94 7.34 -8.92
CA ARG A 382 -5.96 7.87 -7.96
C ARG A 382 -4.59 7.25 -8.12
N MET A 383 -4.51 5.92 -8.28
CA MET A 383 -3.26 5.23 -8.54
C MET A 383 -2.59 5.74 -9.83
N MET A 384 -3.37 6.06 -10.87
CA MET A 384 -2.83 6.63 -12.11
C MET A 384 -2.27 8.05 -11.92
N GLY A 385 -2.80 8.80 -10.95
CA GLY A 385 -2.28 10.12 -10.55
C GLY A 385 -1.05 10.05 -9.64
N ALA A 386 -0.80 8.91 -9.00
CA ALA A 386 0.31 8.66 -8.07
C ALA A 386 1.39 7.75 -8.67
N ALA A 387 1.54 7.75 -10.00
CA ALA A 387 2.36 6.78 -10.75
C ALA A 387 3.84 6.69 -10.32
N ASP A 388 4.36 7.69 -9.60
CA ASP A 388 5.73 7.74 -9.10
C ASP A 388 5.88 7.21 -7.64
N ASP A 389 4.79 6.85 -6.95
CA ASP A 389 4.81 6.31 -5.57
C ASP A 389 4.42 4.82 -5.54
N VAL A 390 5.44 3.96 -5.43
CA VAL A 390 5.31 2.49 -5.41
C VAL A 390 4.59 2.00 -4.15
N ARG A 391 4.80 2.63 -2.98
CA ARG A 391 4.18 2.20 -1.72
C ARG A 391 2.70 2.56 -1.68
N ALA A 392 2.33 3.72 -2.22
CA ALA A 392 0.93 4.06 -2.45
C ALA A 392 0.26 3.04 -3.39
N SER A 393 0.99 2.55 -4.39
CA SER A 393 0.47 1.59 -5.39
C SER A 393 0.14 0.21 -4.81
N GLU A 394 0.94 -0.33 -3.88
CA GLU A 394 0.66 -1.62 -3.22
C GLU A 394 -0.63 -1.58 -2.37
N ARG A 395 -0.76 -0.58 -1.49
CA ARG A 395 -1.96 -0.46 -0.63
C ARG A 395 -3.22 -0.21 -1.45
N ILE A 396 -3.11 0.64 -2.48
CA ILE A 396 -4.24 0.88 -3.38
C ILE A 396 -4.61 -0.40 -4.13
N PHE A 397 -3.63 -1.19 -4.57
CA PHE A 397 -3.89 -2.49 -5.20
C PHE A 397 -4.66 -3.44 -4.28
N GLN A 398 -4.17 -3.64 -3.05
CA GLN A 398 -4.83 -4.50 -2.07
C GLN A 398 -6.26 -4.02 -1.77
N CYS A 399 -6.46 -2.70 -1.69
CA CYS A 399 -7.78 -2.10 -1.56
C CYS A 399 -8.68 -2.40 -2.78
N VAL A 400 -8.19 -2.20 -4.01
CA VAL A 400 -8.95 -2.50 -5.24
C VAL A 400 -9.32 -3.98 -5.31
N LEU A 401 -8.39 -4.88 -4.95
CA LEU A 401 -8.63 -6.32 -4.93
C LEU A 401 -9.67 -6.71 -3.87
N SER A 402 -9.59 -6.16 -2.65
CA SER A 402 -10.60 -6.34 -1.62
C SER A 402 -11.97 -5.83 -2.07
N LEU A 403 -12.04 -4.65 -2.69
CA LEU A 403 -13.30 -4.08 -3.19
C LEU A 403 -13.89 -4.95 -4.30
N TRP A 404 -13.06 -5.41 -5.24
CA TRP A 404 -13.45 -6.35 -6.29
C TRP A 404 -14.00 -7.65 -5.70
N ARG A 405 -13.32 -8.22 -4.69
CA ARG A 405 -13.72 -9.48 -4.06
C ARG A 405 -15.03 -9.35 -3.29
N CYS A 406 -15.25 -8.25 -2.57
CA CYS A 406 -16.54 -7.91 -1.96
C CYS A 406 -17.64 -7.76 -3.01
N PHE A 407 -17.34 -7.12 -4.14
CA PHE A 407 -18.30 -6.91 -5.22
C PHE A 407 -18.65 -8.22 -5.93
N PHE A 408 -17.67 -9.09 -6.15
CA PHE A 408 -17.84 -10.43 -6.68
C PHE A 408 -18.69 -11.31 -5.74
N TYR A 409 -18.42 -11.25 -4.43
CA TYR A 409 -19.26 -11.91 -3.43
C TYR A 409 -20.71 -11.41 -3.49
N ALA A 410 -20.91 -10.09 -3.53
CA ALA A 410 -22.25 -9.52 -3.67
C ALA A 410 -22.96 -9.99 -4.96
N LYS A 411 -22.24 -10.11 -6.08
CA LYS A 411 -22.77 -10.69 -7.33
C LYS A 411 -23.27 -12.12 -7.12
N ALA A 412 -22.51 -12.93 -6.37
CA ALA A 412 -22.82 -14.34 -6.13
C ALA A 412 -24.00 -14.52 -5.16
N THR A 413 -24.17 -13.64 -4.17
CA THR A 413 -25.17 -13.81 -3.11
C THR A 413 -26.45 -13.00 -3.30
N LEU A 414 -26.45 -11.96 -4.13
CA LEU A 414 -27.62 -11.12 -4.37
C LEU A 414 -28.27 -11.51 -5.70
N GLY A 415 -29.34 -12.30 -5.65
CA GLY A 415 -29.90 -13.02 -6.81
C GLY A 415 -30.15 -12.20 -8.08
N SER A 416 -30.61 -10.94 -7.98
CA SER A 416 -30.89 -10.09 -9.16
C SER A 416 -29.66 -9.38 -9.73
N MET A 417 -28.52 -9.44 -9.05
CA MET A 417 -27.34 -8.65 -9.39
C MET A 417 -26.58 -9.23 -10.59
N ARG A 418 -26.39 -10.55 -10.64
CA ARG A 418 -25.68 -11.24 -11.73
C ARG A 418 -26.34 -10.98 -13.08
N GLU A 419 -27.64 -11.19 -13.16
CA GLU A 419 -28.43 -10.99 -14.39
C GLU A 419 -28.37 -9.53 -14.84
N LYS A 420 -28.52 -8.58 -13.90
CA LYS A 420 -28.46 -7.15 -14.19
C LYS A 420 -27.09 -6.73 -14.72
N VAL A 421 -25.99 -7.14 -14.10
CA VAL A 421 -24.63 -6.79 -14.57
C VAL A 421 -24.36 -7.41 -15.93
N THR A 422 -24.71 -8.68 -16.12
CA THR A 422 -24.53 -9.37 -17.40
C THR A 422 -25.31 -8.67 -18.51
N LYS A 423 -26.55 -8.26 -18.23
CA LYS A 423 -27.37 -7.49 -19.15
C LYS A 423 -26.78 -6.12 -19.44
N ASP A 424 -26.39 -5.35 -18.41
CA ASP A 424 -25.78 -4.02 -18.56
C ASP A 424 -24.54 -4.07 -19.47
N VAL A 425 -23.65 -5.04 -19.23
CA VAL A 425 -22.40 -5.22 -19.99
C VAL A 425 -22.69 -5.69 -21.42
N ARG A 426 -23.64 -6.63 -21.60
CA ARG A 426 -24.08 -7.09 -22.93
C ARG A 426 -24.70 -5.97 -23.74
N ASP A 427 -25.62 -5.22 -23.16
CA ASP A 427 -26.31 -4.09 -23.81
C ASP A 427 -25.30 -3.01 -24.20
N PHE A 428 -24.36 -2.67 -23.31
CA PHE A 428 -23.27 -1.75 -23.63
C PHE A 428 -22.41 -2.26 -24.80
N THR A 429 -22.10 -3.56 -24.81
CA THR A 429 -21.27 -4.18 -25.85
C THR A 429 -21.98 -4.19 -27.21
N GLN A 430 -23.27 -4.54 -27.24
CA GLN A 430 -24.00 -4.78 -28.48
C GLN A 430 -24.72 -3.56 -29.03
N ASN A 431 -25.07 -2.59 -28.17
CA ASN A 431 -25.90 -1.45 -28.56
C ASN A 431 -25.17 -0.11 -28.36
N PRO A 432 -24.72 0.55 -29.44
CA PRO A 432 -24.08 1.86 -29.37
C PRO A 432 -24.92 2.95 -28.68
N SER A 433 -26.26 2.87 -28.70
CA SER A 433 -27.11 3.87 -28.04
C SER A 433 -27.04 3.80 -26.51
N VAL A 434 -26.70 2.64 -25.94
CA VAL A 434 -26.53 2.44 -24.50
C VAL A 434 -25.20 3.02 -24.01
N ARG A 435 -24.22 3.15 -24.90
CA ARG A 435 -22.89 3.69 -24.58
C ARG A 435 -22.89 5.21 -24.39
N ARG A 436 -23.91 5.89 -24.93
CA ARG A 436 -24.00 7.36 -24.93
C ARG A 436 -24.01 7.92 -23.50
N LYS A 437 -23.45 9.12 -23.33
CA LYS A 437 -23.26 9.80 -22.04
C LYS A 437 -24.55 10.07 -21.27
N THR A 438 -25.68 10.14 -21.96
CA THR A 438 -27.02 10.24 -21.36
C THR A 438 -27.45 8.95 -20.68
N VAL A 439 -27.03 7.78 -21.19
CA VAL A 439 -27.39 6.45 -20.68
C VAL A 439 -26.29 5.86 -19.79
N THR A 440 -25.03 5.95 -20.23
CA THR A 440 -23.82 5.55 -19.48
C THR A 440 -22.93 6.78 -19.22
N PRO A 441 -23.23 7.61 -18.20
CA PRO A 441 -22.46 8.83 -17.96
C PRO A 441 -20.98 8.61 -17.64
N ASN A 442 -20.65 7.46 -17.03
CA ASN A 442 -19.29 7.10 -16.66
C ASN A 442 -18.95 5.68 -17.15
N VAL A 443 -18.12 5.60 -18.18
CA VAL A 443 -17.66 4.33 -18.78
C VAL A 443 -16.70 3.54 -17.87
N GLY A 444 -16.01 4.22 -16.95
CA GLY A 444 -15.16 3.56 -15.95
C GLY A 444 -15.95 2.68 -15.00
N LEU A 445 -17.20 3.06 -14.68
CA LEU A 445 -18.09 2.21 -13.88
C LEU A 445 -18.53 0.96 -14.64
N MET A 446 -18.71 1.08 -15.96
CA MET A 446 -19.03 -0.07 -16.81
C MET A 446 -17.86 -1.07 -16.86
N LEU A 447 -16.62 -0.56 -16.93
CA LEU A 447 -15.42 -1.37 -16.84
C LEU A 447 -15.35 -2.13 -15.50
N ALA A 448 -15.52 -1.43 -14.37
CA ALA A 448 -15.54 -2.06 -13.06
C ALA A 448 -16.65 -3.13 -12.90
N LYS A 449 -17.83 -2.92 -13.52
CA LYS A 449 -18.89 -3.93 -13.61
C LYS A 449 -18.47 -5.16 -14.42
N ALA A 450 -17.78 -4.99 -15.53
CA ALA A 450 -17.29 -6.10 -16.34
C ALA A 450 -16.21 -6.92 -15.62
N LEU A 451 -15.42 -6.31 -14.72
CA LEU A 451 -14.37 -7.01 -13.96
C LEU A 451 -14.90 -8.16 -13.07
N ILE A 452 -16.16 -8.13 -12.63
CA ILE A 452 -16.75 -9.22 -11.82
C ILE A 452 -17.40 -10.32 -12.66
N LEU A 453 -17.36 -10.23 -13.99
CA LEU A 453 -17.86 -11.24 -14.91
C LEU A 453 -16.74 -12.16 -15.38
N ASN A 454 -17.00 -13.46 -15.41
CA ASN A 454 -16.08 -14.45 -16.00
C ASN A 454 -16.21 -14.50 -17.53
N ASP A 455 -15.33 -15.24 -18.21
CA ASP A 455 -15.29 -15.29 -19.67
C ASP A 455 -16.51 -15.96 -20.32
N GLN A 456 -17.31 -16.70 -19.55
CA GLN A 456 -18.61 -17.23 -20.02
C GLN A 456 -19.73 -16.18 -19.93
N GLU A 457 -19.58 -15.18 -19.07
CA GLU A 457 -20.56 -14.12 -18.84
C GLU A 457 -20.30 -12.88 -19.70
N VAL A 458 -19.04 -12.63 -20.08
CA VAL A 458 -18.63 -11.50 -20.91
C VAL A 458 -17.68 -11.93 -22.02
N ALA A 459 -18.01 -11.57 -23.26
CA ALA A 459 -17.06 -11.63 -24.38
C ALA A 459 -16.05 -10.49 -24.24
N TRP A 460 -15.03 -10.69 -23.40
CA TRP A 460 -14.13 -9.62 -22.95
C TRP A 460 -13.54 -8.78 -24.09
N GLY A 461 -13.07 -9.40 -25.17
CA GLY A 461 -12.50 -8.67 -26.31
C GLY A 461 -13.51 -7.76 -27.01
N GLU A 462 -14.75 -8.20 -27.19
CA GLU A 462 -15.82 -7.38 -27.78
C GLU A 462 -16.25 -6.26 -26.85
N PHE A 463 -16.33 -6.54 -25.54
CA PHE A 463 -16.58 -5.52 -24.53
C PHE A 463 -15.48 -4.46 -24.52
N LEU A 464 -14.22 -4.87 -24.52
CA LEU A 464 -13.07 -3.96 -24.49
C LEU A 464 -13.01 -3.10 -25.75
N ARG A 465 -13.34 -3.67 -26.92
CA ARG A 465 -13.50 -2.92 -28.18
C ARG A 465 -14.61 -1.87 -28.05
N ALA A 466 -15.80 -2.26 -27.61
CA ALA A 466 -16.94 -1.35 -27.44
C ALA A 466 -16.63 -0.21 -26.46
N LEU A 467 -15.90 -0.51 -25.38
CA LEU A 467 -15.49 0.45 -24.37
C LEU A 467 -14.45 1.44 -24.90
N GLU A 468 -13.44 0.96 -25.62
CA GLU A 468 -12.40 1.79 -26.21
C GLU A 468 -12.95 2.70 -27.31
N GLU A 469 -13.85 2.19 -28.17
CA GLU A 469 -14.58 2.99 -29.17
C GLU A 469 -15.30 4.17 -28.53
N GLU A 470 -16.11 3.92 -27.49
CA GLU A 470 -16.83 4.97 -26.77
C GLU A 470 -15.87 5.93 -26.05
N THR A 471 -14.80 5.40 -25.43
CA THR A 471 -13.79 6.21 -24.73
C THR A 471 -13.00 7.08 -25.71
N ALA A 472 -12.76 6.63 -26.94
CA ALA A 472 -12.12 7.41 -28.01
C ALA A 472 -12.95 8.63 -28.38
N VAL A 473 -14.26 8.44 -28.60
CA VAL A 473 -15.19 9.53 -28.88
C VAL A 473 -15.27 10.53 -27.71
N ARG A 474 -15.27 10.06 -26.45
CA ARG A 474 -15.25 10.95 -25.27
C ARG A 474 -13.96 11.75 -25.12
N ARG A 475 -12.84 11.23 -25.60
CA ARG A 475 -11.54 11.92 -25.53
C ARG A 475 -11.44 13.13 -26.45
N VAL A 476 -12.30 13.22 -27.46
CA VAL A 476 -12.39 14.39 -28.33
C VAL A 476 -12.50 15.68 -27.53
N LEU A 477 -13.25 15.71 -26.42
CA LEU A 477 -13.36 16.86 -25.52
C LEU A 477 -11.98 17.35 -25.01
N TRP A 478 -11.08 16.43 -24.69
CA TRP A 478 -9.74 16.76 -24.20
C TRP A 478 -8.83 17.29 -25.31
N TRP A 479 -9.01 16.81 -26.54
CA TRP A 479 -8.29 17.33 -27.71
C TRP A 479 -8.61 18.81 -27.98
N GLN A 480 -9.77 19.29 -27.53
CA GLN A 480 -10.16 20.69 -27.70
C GLN A 480 -9.53 21.64 -26.69
N LYS A 481 -9.14 21.14 -25.51
CA LYS A 481 -8.98 21.97 -24.30
C LYS A 481 -7.93 23.07 -24.46
N ASP A 482 -7.02 22.95 -25.42
CA ASP A 482 -5.92 23.91 -25.64
C ASP A 482 -5.71 24.28 -27.13
N GLY A 483 -6.73 24.09 -27.98
CA GLY A 483 -6.61 24.38 -29.42
C GLY A 483 -5.72 23.43 -30.19
N LEU A 484 -5.57 22.19 -29.70
CA LEU A 484 -4.73 21.17 -30.32
C LEU A 484 -5.25 20.84 -31.72
N LYS A 485 -4.32 20.58 -32.64
CA LYS A 485 -4.67 20.07 -33.96
C LYS A 485 -5.03 18.59 -33.81
N VAL A 486 -6.29 18.24 -34.04
CA VAL A 486 -6.77 16.83 -34.01
C VAL A 486 -5.97 15.94 -34.96
N THR A 487 -5.39 16.51 -36.02
CA THR A 487 -4.52 15.81 -36.97
C THR A 487 -3.12 15.52 -36.44
N ASP A 488 -2.76 15.94 -35.23
CA ASP A 488 -1.49 15.62 -34.58
C ASP A 488 -1.67 14.42 -33.62
N PRO A 489 -1.23 13.22 -34.01
CA PRO A 489 -1.37 12.02 -33.19
C PRO A 489 -0.67 12.14 -31.84
N ARG A 490 0.46 12.85 -31.76
CA ARG A 490 1.25 12.93 -30.53
C ARG A 490 0.59 13.86 -29.52
N GLN A 491 0.05 14.99 -29.96
CA GLN A 491 -0.69 15.89 -29.08
C GLN A 491 -1.97 15.24 -28.54
N THR A 492 -2.74 14.59 -29.42
CA THR A 492 -3.98 13.90 -29.01
C THR A 492 -3.71 12.74 -28.06
N TYR A 493 -2.61 12.00 -28.27
CA TYR A 493 -2.16 10.92 -27.39
C TYR A 493 -1.80 11.41 -25.98
N THR A 494 -1.04 12.50 -25.89
CA THR A 494 -0.63 13.12 -24.61
C THR A 494 -1.85 13.69 -23.87
N ALA A 495 -2.72 14.42 -24.57
CA ALA A 495 -3.94 15.00 -23.98
C ALA A 495 -4.89 13.93 -23.40
N ALA A 496 -4.85 12.71 -23.93
CA ALA A 496 -5.65 11.58 -23.49
C ALA A 496 -5.04 10.75 -22.33
N GLY A 497 -3.88 11.14 -21.79
CA GLY A 497 -3.07 10.33 -20.88
C GLY A 497 -3.84 9.69 -19.72
N ILE A 498 -4.57 10.49 -18.92
CA ILE A 498 -5.32 9.97 -17.76
C ILE A 498 -6.34 8.91 -18.17
N SER A 499 -7.14 9.19 -19.21
CA SER A 499 -8.17 8.25 -19.67
C SER A 499 -7.60 6.96 -20.26
N ARG A 500 -6.50 7.06 -21.04
CA ARG A 500 -5.80 5.89 -21.59
C ARG A 500 -5.24 5.01 -20.48
N ARG A 501 -4.54 5.63 -19.52
CA ARG A 501 -3.95 4.92 -18.38
C ARG A 501 -5.01 4.22 -17.52
N ASN A 502 -6.13 4.89 -17.23
CA ASN A 502 -7.22 4.28 -16.46
C ASN A 502 -7.78 3.02 -17.15
N LEU A 503 -8.12 3.10 -18.45
CA LEU A 503 -8.64 1.96 -19.19
C LEU A 503 -7.60 0.84 -19.29
N LEU A 504 -6.38 1.18 -19.69
CA LEU A 504 -5.31 0.20 -19.87
C LEU A 504 -4.93 -0.48 -18.55
N PHE A 505 -4.83 0.26 -17.45
CA PHE A 505 -4.55 -0.32 -16.14
C PHE A 505 -5.61 -1.37 -15.76
N GLN A 506 -6.90 -1.05 -15.89
CA GLN A 506 -7.96 -2.00 -15.53
C GLN A 506 -7.99 -3.22 -16.49
N ALA A 507 -7.62 -3.03 -17.76
CA ALA A 507 -7.47 -4.13 -18.70
C ALA A 507 -6.28 -5.03 -18.34
N VAL A 508 -5.13 -4.45 -17.97
CA VAL A 508 -3.96 -5.16 -17.43
C VAL A 508 -4.33 -5.87 -16.13
N PHE A 509 -5.04 -5.21 -15.22
CA PHE A 509 -5.51 -5.80 -13.96
C PHE A 509 -6.37 -7.03 -14.23
N ARG A 510 -7.34 -6.96 -15.14
CA ARG A 510 -8.11 -8.16 -15.51
C ARG A 510 -7.20 -9.25 -16.07
N HIS A 511 -6.34 -8.92 -17.04
CA HIS A 511 -5.54 -9.90 -17.74
C HIS A 511 -4.53 -10.62 -16.82
N PHE A 512 -3.77 -9.87 -16.02
CA PHE A 512 -2.67 -10.41 -15.23
C PHE A 512 -3.09 -10.83 -13.82
N VAL A 513 -4.08 -10.16 -13.23
CA VAL A 513 -4.51 -10.45 -11.85
C VAL A 513 -5.73 -11.35 -11.84
N LEU A 514 -6.78 -11.00 -12.58
CA LEU A 514 -8.03 -11.76 -12.61
C LEU A 514 -8.01 -12.96 -13.58
N GLY A 515 -7.08 -13.01 -14.53
CA GLY A 515 -6.87 -14.14 -15.43
C GLY A 515 -8.15 -14.67 -16.10
N ALA A 516 -8.07 -15.91 -16.59
CA ALA A 516 -9.23 -16.66 -17.10
C ALA A 516 -9.88 -17.55 -16.02
N ASP A 517 -9.07 -18.05 -15.08
CA ASP A 517 -9.49 -18.98 -14.03
C ASP A 517 -9.78 -18.23 -12.73
N VAL A 518 -11.03 -17.78 -12.61
CA VAL A 518 -11.51 -17.04 -11.44
C VAL A 518 -11.41 -17.89 -10.16
N GLU A 519 -11.70 -19.19 -10.21
CA GLU A 519 -11.67 -20.05 -9.03
C GLU A 519 -10.27 -20.18 -8.44
N LYS A 520 -9.26 -20.35 -9.30
CA LYS A 520 -7.86 -20.33 -8.88
C LYS A 520 -7.51 -19.04 -8.15
N ILE A 521 -7.97 -17.90 -8.67
CA ILE A 521 -7.67 -16.59 -8.09
C ILE A 521 -8.40 -16.38 -6.77
N LEU A 522 -9.64 -16.85 -6.66
CA LEU A 522 -10.33 -16.84 -5.37
C LEU A 522 -9.53 -17.65 -4.35
N SER A 523 -9.02 -18.84 -4.70
CA SER A 523 -8.15 -19.63 -3.79
C SER A 523 -6.90 -18.86 -3.36
N GLU A 524 -6.17 -18.28 -4.32
CA GLU A 524 -4.96 -17.49 -4.02
C GLU A 524 -5.25 -16.26 -3.13
N ILE A 525 -6.39 -15.59 -3.34
CA ILE A 525 -6.84 -14.48 -2.47
C ILE A 525 -7.04 -14.99 -1.04
N GLU A 526 -7.74 -16.12 -0.87
CA GLU A 526 -8.00 -16.64 0.48
C GLU A 526 -6.72 -17.10 1.17
N GLU A 527 -5.82 -17.79 0.46
CA GLU A 527 -4.54 -18.29 0.98
C GLU A 527 -3.59 -17.16 1.43
N THR A 528 -3.67 -15.99 0.78
CA THR A 528 -2.80 -14.85 1.04
C THR A 528 -3.47 -13.73 1.81
N ASN A 529 -4.66 -13.97 2.38
CA ASN A 529 -5.44 -12.94 3.07
C ASN A 529 -5.67 -11.66 2.24
N GLY A 530 -5.82 -11.82 0.92
CA GLY A 530 -6.03 -10.72 -0.02
C GLY A 530 -4.77 -9.95 -0.42
N LEU A 531 -3.57 -10.38 -0.02
CA LEU A 531 -2.32 -9.68 -0.34
C LEU A 531 -1.80 -10.00 -1.76
N MET A 532 -1.90 -11.26 -2.18
CA MET A 532 -1.41 -11.77 -3.48
C MET A 532 -0.03 -11.22 -3.94
N PRO A 533 1.04 -11.34 -3.12
CA PRO A 533 2.31 -10.64 -3.36
C PRO A 533 2.93 -10.96 -4.73
N LEU A 534 2.92 -12.23 -5.16
CA LEU A 534 3.50 -12.62 -6.46
C LEU A 534 2.75 -12.01 -7.65
N ARG A 535 1.42 -11.86 -7.55
CA ARG A 535 0.62 -11.24 -8.61
C ARG A 535 0.75 -9.74 -8.60
N LEU A 536 0.83 -9.13 -7.41
CA LEU A 536 1.13 -7.71 -7.29
C LEU A 536 2.48 -7.39 -7.95
N ASP A 537 3.52 -8.17 -7.66
CA ASP A 537 4.84 -8.01 -8.29
C ASP A 537 4.78 -8.18 -9.81
N SER A 538 4.00 -9.13 -10.30
CA SER A 538 3.78 -9.30 -11.74
C SER A 538 3.05 -8.10 -12.35
N LEU A 539 1.99 -7.62 -11.70
CA LEU A 539 1.22 -6.46 -12.14
C LEU A 539 2.07 -5.20 -12.16
N LEU A 540 2.82 -4.91 -11.09
CA LEU A 540 3.66 -3.72 -11.00
C LEU A 540 4.79 -3.75 -12.02
N ARG A 541 5.39 -4.92 -12.28
CA ARG A 541 6.40 -5.07 -13.34
C ARG A 541 5.82 -4.80 -14.73
N GLU A 542 4.67 -5.39 -15.06
CA GLU A 542 4.04 -5.14 -16.35
C GLU A 542 3.57 -3.69 -16.47
N TRP A 543 2.95 -3.15 -15.42
CA TRP A 543 2.49 -1.77 -15.41
C TRP A 543 3.67 -0.80 -15.58
N LYS A 544 4.80 -1.03 -14.91
CA LYS A 544 6.03 -0.26 -15.13
C LYS A 544 6.50 -0.38 -16.57
N ALA A 545 6.49 -1.58 -17.16
CA ALA A 545 6.88 -1.77 -18.55
C ALA A 545 5.94 -1.03 -19.52
N VAL A 546 4.63 -1.02 -19.27
CA VAL A 546 3.63 -0.22 -20.01
C VAL A 546 3.94 1.26 -19.88
N MET A 547 4.19 1.77 -18.67
CA MET A 547 4.50 3.18 -18.44
C MET A 547 5.81 3.61 -19.11
N GLU A 548 6.84 2.77 -19.15
CA GLU A 548 8.07 3.06 -19.90
C GLU A 548 7.81 3.12 -21.41
N ARG A 549 7.02 2.18 -21.97
CA ARG A 549 6.59 2.24 -23.39
C ARG A 549 5.78 3.51 -23.66
N GLU A 550 4.95 3.94 -22.71
CA GLU A 550 4.09 5.10 -22.86
C GLU A 550 4.89 6.41 -23.03
N LYS A 551 6.02 6.57 -22.34
CA LYS A 551 6.84 7.81 -22.37
C LYS A 551 7.29 8.20 -23.78
N THR A 552 7.59 7.21 -24.62
CA THR A 552 8.01 7.40 -26.01
C THR A 552 6.98 6.90 -27.02
N GLY A 553 5.86 6.36 -26.53
CA GLY A 553 4.85 5.69 -27.34
C GLY A 553 3.88 6.63 -28.04
N ASP A 554 3.00 6.03 -28.81
CA ASP A 554 1.94 6.69 -29.56
C ASP A 554 0.64 5.87 -29.51
N TRP A 555 -0.34 6.26 -30.33
CA TRP A 555 -1.59 5.53 -30.45
C TRP A 555 -1.39 4.06 -30.85
N VAL A 556 -0.43 3.73 -31.70
CA VAL A 556 -0.18 2.35 -32.13
C VAL A 556 0.30 1.51 -30.95
N THR A 557 1.28 2.02 -30.20
CA THR A 557 1.80 1.35 -28.99
C THR A 557 0.68 1.12 -27.96
N TYR A 558 -0.20 2.10 -27.76
CA TYR A 558 -1.34 1.94 -26.85
C TYR A 558 -2.31 0.82 -27.28
N PHE A 559 -2.62 0.74 -28.58
CA PHE A 559 -3.48 -0.33 -29.08
C PHE A 559 -2.80 -1.71 -29.05
N GLU A 560 -1.47 -1.78 -29.19
CA GLU A 560 -0.70 -3.01 -28.98
C GLU A 560 -0.81 -3.50 -27.54
N ASP A 561 -0.70 -2.60 -26.57
CA ASP A 561 -0.86 -2.93 -25.15
C ASP A 561 -2.30 -3.39 -24.84
N LEU A 562 -3.32 -2.79 -25.47
CA LEU A 562 -4.69 -3.28 -25.36
C LEU A 562 -4.91 -4.66 -25.99
N VAL A 563 -4.26 -4.96 -27.12
CA VAL A 563 -4.31 -6.29 -27.75
C VAL A 563 -3.75 -7.35 -26.80
N ARG A 564 -2.66 -7.06 -26.07
CA ARG A 564 -2.13 -7.95 -25.03
C ARG A 564 -3.16 -8.21 -23.91
N CYS A 565 -4.03 -7.24 -23.66
CA CYS A 565 -5.12 -7.35 -22.68
C CYS A 565 -6.43 -7.93 -23.26
N GLY A 566 -6.42 -8.43 -24.50
CA GLY A 566 -7.57 -9.10 -25.13
C GLY A 566 -8.36 -8.27 -26.14
N LEU A 567 -7.92 -7.07 -26.50
CA LEU A 567 -8.54 -6.31 -27.60
C LEU A 567 -8.35 -7.06 -28.93
N PRO A 568 -9.38 -7.17 -29.81
CA PRO A 568 -9.22 -7.80 -31.11
C PRO A 568 -8.15 -7.12 -31.95
N VAL A 569 -7.23 -7.91 -32.53
CA VAL A 569 -6.14 -7.43 -33.42
C VAL A 569 -6.67 -6.58 -34.58
N LYS A 570 -7.89 -6.84 -35.05
CA LYS A 570 -8.56 -6.03 -36.09
C LYS A 570 -8.65 -4.55 -35.69
N ALA A 571 -9.01 -4.24 -34.44
CA ALA A 571 -9.14 -2.87 -33.96
C ALA A 571 -7.78 -2.15 -33.96
N GLN A 572 -6.70 -2.82 -33.54
CA GLN A 572 -5.35 -2.28 -33.62
C GLN A 572 -4.93 -2.02 -35.08
N ARG A 573 -5.17 -2.98 -35.99
CA ARG A 573 -4.83 -2.81 -37.42
C ARG A 573 -5.53 -1.61 -38.07
N GLU A 574 -6.78 -1.34 -37.69
CA GLU A 574 -7.53 -0.18 -38.20
C GLU A 574 -6.86 1.15 -37.79
N VAL A 575 -6.39 1.25 -36.54
CA VAL A 575 -5.69 2.45 -36.04
C VAL A 575 -4.28 2.54 -36.63
N SER A 576 -3.52 1.44 -36.67
CA SER A 576 -2.15 1.41 -37.20
C SER A 576 -2.06 1.77 -38.68
N ARG A 577 -3.11 1.49 -39.46
CA ARG A 577 -3.14 1.80 -40.88
C ARG A 577 -3.15 3.31 -41.15
N ASP A 578 -3.90 4.09 -40.37
CA ASP A 578 -4.07 5.53 -40.56
C ASP A 578 -4.65 6.18 -39.29
N VAL A 579 -3.76 6.49 -38.33
CA VAL A 579 -4.14 7.11 -37.04
C VAL A 579 -4.89 8.44 -37.26
N GLY A 580 -4.48 9.23 -38.26
CA GLY A 580 -5.12 10.50 -38.57
C GLY A 580 -6.58 10.33 -39.04
N ARG A 581 -6.87 9.31 -39.85
CA ARG A 581 -8.23 8.96 -40.25
C ARG A 581 -9.07 8.48 -39.08
N TRP A 582 -8.51 7.65 -38.21
CA TRP A 582 -9.19 7.21 -36.99
C TRP A 582 -9.56 8.39 -36.08
N LEU A 583 -8.62 9.31 -35.82
CA LEU A 583 -8.87 10.53 -35.03
C LEU A 583 -9.97 11.41 -35.63
N ARG A 584 -9.97 11.60 -36.96
CA ARG A 584 -11.04 12.33 -37.67
C ARG A 584 -12.39 11.63 -37.49
N GLY A 585 -12.44 10.32 -37.64
CA GLY A 585 -13.66 9.54 -37.40
C GLY A 585 -14.21 9.69 -35.98
N CYS A 586 -13.34 9.73 -34.96
CA CYS A 586 -13.77 10.02 -33.59
C CYS A 586 -14.38 11.41 -33.44
N VAL A 587 -13.81 12.43 -34.11
CA VAL A 587 -14.36 13.79 -34.11
C VAL A 587 -15.69 13.89 -34.85
N ASP A 588 -15.78 13.27 -36.03
CA ASP A 588 -17.01 13.25 -36.82
C ASP A 588 -18.14 12.60 -36.02
N GLU A 589 -17.88 11.43 -35.41
CA GLU A 589 -18.84 10.78 -34.52
C GLU A 589 -19.19 11.70 -33.33
N ALA A 590 -18.21 12.29 -32.64
CA ALA A 590 -18.49 13.20 -31.50
C ALA A 590 -19.36 14.41 -31.87
N ASN A 591 -19.28 14.91 -33.11
CA ASN A 591 -20.12 16.00 -33.60
C ASN A 591 -21.57 15.61 -33.84
N HIS A 592 -21.83 14.33 -34.09
CA HIS A 592 -23.17 13.79 -34.28
C HIS A 592 -23.85 13.39 -32.96
N LEU A 593 -23.16 13.52 -31.82
CA LEU A 593 -23.64 13.05 -30.52
C LEU A 593 -23.89 14.17 -29.53
N GLU A 594 -25.10 14.15 -28.96
CA GLU A 594 -25.50 15.06 -27.90
C GLU A 594 -24.62 14.90 -26.65
N GLY A 595 -24.02 16.01 -26.19
CA GLY A 595 -23.18 16.05 -25.00
C GLY A 595 -21.69 15.74 -25.22
N TYR A 596 -21.28 15.56 -26.48
CA TYR A 596 -19.89 15.32 -26.95
C TYR A 596 -19.33 16.47 -27.82
N ASN A 597 -20.20 17.41 -28.22
CA ASN A 597 -19.97 18.44 -29.23
C ASN A 597 -18.55 19.02 -29.30
N TRP A 598 -17.85 18.71 -30.39
CA TRP A 598 -16.57 19.33 -30.76
C TRP A 598 -16.73 20.76 -31.34
N VAL A 599 -17.95 21.18 -31.69
CA VAL A 599 -18.20 22.41 -32.47
C VAL A 599 -18.73 23.61 -31.66
N HIS A 600 -19.10 23.48 -30.38
CA HIS A 600 -19.82 24.56 -29.67
C HIS A 600 -19.09 25.28 -28.52
N ARG A 601 -17.77 25.13 -28.34
CA ARG A 601 -17.01 25.91 -27.34
C ARG A 601 -16.09 27.00 -27.91
N ARG A 602 -16.16 27.27 -29.22
CA ARG A 602 -15.48 28.41 -29.88
C ARG A 602 -16.46 29.22 -30.75
N ARG A 603 -17.61 29.57 -30.17
CA ARG A 603 -18.34 30.78 -30.55
C ARG A 603 -18.42 31.67 -29.34
#